data_AF-A0A2M7KWU0-F1
#
_entry.id   AF-A0A2M7KWU0-F1
#
_cell.length_a   1.000
_cell.length_b   1.000
_cell.length_c   1.000
_cell.angle_alpha   90.00
_cell.angle_beta   90.00
_cell.angle_gamma   90.00
#
_symmetry.space_group_name_H-M   'P 1'
#
loop_
_entity.id
_entity.type
_entity.pdbx_description
1 polymer ?
#
loop_
_entity_poly.entity_id
_entity_poly.type
_entity_poly.pdbx_seq_one_letter_code
_entity_poly.pdbx_strand_id
1 'polypeptide(L)'
;MRKEILLDGVKRPLSEVIGHFNAVIFIPQMMQIIEGGPEERRRHLNLALAQTIPAYARTLNEYGQALTQRNALLKLLNERGGDASQLDPWDANLASSGAQIILARIQAVQEIEKLAARVHFELTHRQEVLRLNYLPAYDPLPRPHGQIAMLLNEPVDRGKLTLEEIQQGFLRRLQEVRSEEIARGMTTLGPHRDELRFLSNGIDLGDYGSRGQVRTTLLALKLAEVEWMKKRTGQWPVLLLDEVLAELDIQRRVDLLAYIEKSEQALLTTTDMNLFAPGFIERVKVWRVEDGKVSGQ
;
A
#
# COMPACT_ATOMS: atom_id res chain seq x y z
N MET A 1 23.42 4.51 -15.41
CA MET A 1 24.13 3.96 -14.24
C MET A 1 23.40 2.68 -13.81
N ARG A 2 24.04 1.50 -13.85
CA ARG A 2 23.39 0.24 -13.41
C ARG A 2 23.47 0.19 -11.89
N LYS A 3 22.32 0.16 -11.20
CA LYS A 3 22.28 0.06 -9.74
C LYS A 3 22.71 -1.34 -9.32
N GLU A 4 23.63 -1.44 -8.37
CA GLU A 4 24.06 -2.71 -7.75
C GLU A 4 23.60 -2.75 -6.30
N ILE A 5 23.15 -3.91 -5.83
CA ILE A 5 22.69 -4.12 -4.46
C ILE A 5 23.48 -5.28 -3.88
N LEU A 6 24.04 -5.06 -2.69
CA LEU A 6 24.83 -6.03 -1.95
C LEU A 6 24.09 -6.36 -0.64
N LEU A 7 23.93 -7.64 -0.35
CA LEU A 7 23.49 -8.15 0.95
C LEU A 7 24.64 -8.97 1.52
N ASP A 8 25.13 -8.57 2.69
CA ASP A 8 26.32 -9.16 3.33
C ASP A 8 27.53 -9.25 2.38
N GLY A 9 27.72 -8.22 1.55
CA GLY A 9 28.81 -8.13 0.57
C GLY A 9 28.58 -8.91 -0.73
N VAL A 10 27.48 -9.63 -0.88
CA VAL A 10 27.17 -10.45 -2.06
C VAL A 10 26.13 -9.76 -2.95
N LYS A 11 26.35 -9.72 -4.27
CA LYS A 11 25.39 -9.16 -5.24
C LYS A 11 24.08 -9.97 -5.24
N ARG A 12 22.97 -9.28 -5.02
CA ARG A 12 21.62 -9.87 -4.99
C ARG A 12 20.64 -9.03 -5.83
N PRO A 13 19.62 -9.65 -6.45
CA PRO A 13 18.52 -8.90 -7.07
C PRO A 13 17.71 -8.17 -5.99
N LEU A 14 17.12 -7.02 -6.34
CA LEU A 14 16.33 -6.21 -5.40
C LEU A 14 15.21 -7.01 -4.71
N SER A 15 14.55 -7.90 -5.44
CA SER A 15 13.48 -8.76 -4.91
C SER A 15 13.91 -9.73 -3.81
N GLU A 16 15.20 -10.03 -3.70
CA GLU A 16 15.77 -10.86 -2.62
C GLU A 16 16.22 -10.04 -1.41
N VAL A 17 16.42 -8.73 -1.56
CA VAL A 17 16.91 -7.86 -0.49
C VAL A 17 15.76 -7.16 0.26
N ILE A 18 14.63 -6.94 -0.42
CA ILE A 18 13.45 -6.37 0.23
C ILE A 18 12.98 -7.30 1.36
N GLY A 19 12.69 -6.72 2.53
CA GLY A 19 12.27 -7.43 3.74
C GLY A 19 13.41 -7.74 4.73
N HIS A 20 14.68 -7.60 4.32
CA HIS A 20 15.82 -7.69 5.25
C HIS A 20 15.97 -6.47 6.16
N PHE A 21 15.50 -5.31 5.68
CA PHE A 21 15.45 -4.07 6.44
C PHE A 21 14.07 -3.46 6.26
N ASN A 22 13.30 -3.45 7.36
CA ASN A 22 11.94 -2.94 7.37
C ASN A 22 11.96 -1.49 7.87
N ALA A 23 11.35 -0.59 7.08
CA ALA A 23 11.25 0.80 7.45
C ALA A 23 9.89 1.39 7.07
N VAL A 24 9.41 2.29 7.93
CA VAL A 24 8.24 3.11 7.67
C VAL A 24 8.70 4.55 7.60
N ILE A 25 8.67 5.09 6.38
CA ILE A 25 8.99 6.48 6.13
C ILE A 25 7.74 7.36 6.24
N PHE A 26 7.91 8.59 6.72
CA PHE A 26 6.92 9.66 6.77
C PHE A 26 7.54 10.89 6.10
N ILE A 27 6.98 11.31 4.98
CA ILE A 27 7.41 12.51 4.23
C ILE A 27 6.19 13.36 3.86
N PRO A 28 6.35 14.69 3.66
CA PRO A 28 5.26 15.60 3.26
C PRO A 28 4.45 15.12 2.05
N GLN A 29 5.11 14.51 1.07
CA GLN A 29 4.49 14.07 -0.19
C GLN A 29 3.51 12.90 -0.01
N MET A 30 3.45 12.28 1.18
CA MET A 30 2.56 11.14 1.44
C MET A 30 1.07 11.49 1.49
N MET A 31 0.70 12.77 1.52
CA MET A 31 -0.70 13.19 1.34
C MET A 31 -1.31 12.58 0.07
N GLN A 32 -0.48 12.35 -0.97
CA GLN A 32 -0.87 11.71 -2.23
C GLN A 32 -1.35 10.25 -2.07
N ILE A 33 -1.07 9.58 -0.95
CA ILE A 33 -1.66 8.28 -0.65
C ILE A 33 -3.19 8.42 -0.51
N ILE A 34 -3.67 9.53 0.05
CA ILE A 34 -5.10 9.76 0.24
C ILE A 34 -5.69 10.51 -0.96
N GLU A 35 -5.11 11.66 -1.31
CA GLU A 35 -5.63 12.60 -2.32
C GLU A 35 -5.24 12.23 -3.77
N GLY A 36 -4.20 11.43 -3.95
CA GLY A 36 -3.62 11.14 -5.25
C GLY A 36 -4.41 10.10 -6.05
N GLY A 37 -3.80 9.66 -7.15
CA GLY A 37 -4.38 8.63 -8.00
C GLY A 37 -4.30 7.22 -7.40
N PRO A 38 -5.02 6.24 -7.99
CA PRO A 38 -5.00 4.83 -7.57
C PRO A 38 -3.58 4.22 -7.55
N GLU A 39 -2.68 4.72 -8.40
CA GLU A 39 -1.30 4.27 -8.47
C GLU A 39 -0.53 4.50 -7.17
N GLU A 40 -0.70 5.66 -6.53
CA GLU A 40 -0.02 5.98 -5.27
C GLU A 40 -0.45 5.04 -4.13
N ARG A 41 -1.74 4.71 -4.08
CA ARG A 41 -2.30 3.76 -3.11
C ARG A 41 -1.82 2.34 -3.35
N ARG A 42 -1.83 1.88 -4.60
CA ARG A 42 -1.27 0.56 -4.96
C ARG A 42 0.22 0.51 -4.67
N ARG A 43 0.97 1.57 -4.96
CA ARG A 43 2.41 1.66 -4.68
C ARG A 43 2.68 1.59 -3.18
N HIS A 44 1.96 2.35 -2.38
CA HIS A 44 2.05 2.30 -0.92
C HIS A 44 1.78 0.89 -0.38
N LEU A 45 0.65 0.28 -0.77
CA LEU A 45 0.29 -1.07 -0.33
C LEU A 45 1.31 -2.12 -0.79
N ASN A 46 1.79 -2.03 -2.03
CA ASN A 46 2.81 -2.92 -2.56
C ASN A 46 4.12 -2.85 -1.77
N LEU A 47 4.56 -1.64 -1.36
CA LEU A 47 5.78 -1.47 -0.57
C LEU A 47 5.63 -2.05 0.83
N ALA A 48 4.49 -1.84 1.49
CA ALA A 48 4.21 -2.43 2.81
C ALA A 48 4.20 -3.98 2.73
N LEU A 49 3.52 -4.54 1.73
CA LEU A 49 3.44 -5.99 1.50
C LEU A 49 4.79 -6.58 1.13
N ALA A 50 5.58 -5.92 0.27
CA ALA A 50 6.88 -6.42 -0.15
C ALA A 50 7.87 -6.56 1.02
N GLN A 51 7.81 -5.66 2.00
CA GLN A 51 8.64 -5.71 3.21
C GLN A 51 8.21 -6.81 4.20
N THR A 52 6.95 -7.22 4.18
CA THR A 52 6.37 -8.09 5.24
C THR A 52 6.05 -9.50 4.77
N ILE A 53 5.81 -9.70 3.47
CA ILE A 53 5.43 -10.99 2.91
C ILE A 53 6.58 -11.53 2.07
N PRO A 54 7.17 -12.68 2.45
CA PRO A 54 8.20 -13.33 1.66
C PRO A 54 7.75 -13.58 0.22
N ALA A 55 8.68 -13.41 -0.73
CA ALA A 55 8.46 -13.55 -2.16
C ALA A 55 7.46 -12.58 -2.81
N TYR A 56 6.74 -11.72 -2.08
CA TYR A 56 5.77 -10.78 -2.66
C TYR A 56 6.40 -9.86 -3.71
N ALA A 57 7.61 -9.36 -3.45
CA ALA A 57 8.36 -8.55 -4.42
C ALA A 57 8.68 -9.31 -5.72
N ARG A 58 8.93 -10.62 -5.62
CA ARG A 58 9.15 -11.49 -6.78
C ARG A 58 7.83 -11.69 -7.54
N THR A 59 6.75 -12.02 -6.84
CA THR A 59 5.40 -12.17 -7.42
C THR A 59 4.94 -10.91 -8.15
N LEU A 60 5.19 -9.72 -7.58
CA LEU A 60 4.91 -8.44 -8.25
C LEU A 60 5.69 -8.27 -9.56
N ASN A 61 6.96 -8.68 -9.58
CA ASN A 61 7.79 -8.60 -10.77
C ASN A 61 7.31 -9.58 -11.85
N GLU A 62 7.03 -10.83 -11.47
CA GLU A 62 6.46 -11.85 -12.36
C GLU A 62 5.14 -11.39 -12.97
N TYR A 63 4.23 -10.85 -12.15
CA TYR A 63 2.97 -10.27 -12.61
C TYR A 63 3.21 -9.10 -13.59
N GLY A 64 4.12 -8.19 -13.26
CA GLY A 64 4.45 -7.04 -14.11
C GLY A 64 5.00 -7.46 -15.47
N GLN A 65 5.92 -8.43 -15.51
CA GLN A 65 6.47 -8.95 -16.75
C GLN A 65 5.39 -9.63 -17.61
N ALA A 66 4.57 -10.50 -17.01
CA ALA A 66 3.48 -11.17 -17.71
C ALA A 66 2.46 -10.15 -18.27
N LEU A 67 2.12 -9.11 -17.50
CA LEU A 67 1.25 -8.03 -17.92
C LEU A 67 1.81 -7.26 -19.12
N THR A 68 3.11 -6.92 -19.11
CA THR A 68 3.76 -6.21 -20.22
C THR A 68 3.74 -7.06 -21.49
N GLN A 69 4.10 -8.33 -21.40
CA GLN A 69 4.11 -9.25 -22.55
C GLN A 69 2.71 -9.47 -23.11
N ARG A 70 1.72 -9.68 -22.23
CA ARG A 70 0.32 -9.80 -22.63
C ARG A 70 -0.18 -8.55 -23.34
N ASN A 71 0.09 -7.36 -22.78
CA ASN A 71 -0.35 -6.10 -23.40
C ASN A 71 0.31 -5.87 -24.77
N ALA A 72 1.56 -6.27 -24.96
CA ALA A 72 2.21 -6.22 -26.27
C ALA A 72 1.49 -7.14 -27.28
N LEU A 73 1.14 -8.37 -26.86
CA LEU A 73 0.41 -9.31 -27.70
C LEU A 73 -1.02 -8.84 -28.01
N LEU A 74 -1.73 -8.27 -27.03
CA LEU A 74 -3.07 -7.70 -27.25
C LEU A 74 -3.05 -6.59 -28.30
N LYS A 75 -2.05 -5.69 -28.27
CA LYS A 75 -1.90 -4.65 -29.30
C LYS A 75 -1.65 -5.26 -30.68
N LEU A 76 -0.79 -6.28 -30.76
CA LEU A 76 -0.52 -6.96 -32.02
C LEU A 76 -1.78 -7.63 -32.59
N LEU A 77 -2.55 -8.32 -31.75
CA LEU A 77 -3.81 -8.95 -32.15
C LEU A 77 -4.88 -7.93 -32.53
N ASN A 78 -4.90 -6.76 -31.89
CA ASN A 78 -5.78 -5.64 -32.26
C ASN A 78 -5.48 -5.13 -33.68
N GLU A 79 -4.20 -4.87 -33.95
CA GLU A 79 -3.76 -4.22 -35.19
C GLU A 79 -3.74 -5.18 -36.39
N ARG A 80 -3.39 -6.46 -36.17
CA ARG A 80 -3.08 -7.41 -37.25
C ARG A 80 -3.98 -8.65 -37.25
N GLY A 81 -4.83 -8.81 -36.23
CA GLY A 81 -5.50 -10.08 -35.98
C GLY A 81 -4.51 -11.19 -35.60
N GLY A 82 -5.01 -12.42 -35.50
CA GLY A 82 -4.20 -13.59 -35.18
C GLY A 82 -4.94 -14.58 -34.29
N ASP A 83 -4.21 -15.59 -33.83
CA ASP A 83 -4.76 -16.60 -32.94
C ASP A 83 -4.76 -16.10 -31.49
N ALA A 84 -5.96 -15.90 -30.94
CA ALA A 84 -6.16 -15.46 -29.57
C ALA A 84 -5.72 -16.50 -28.52
N SER A 85 -5.51 -17.77 -28.89
CA SER A 85 -4.99 -18.81 -27.98
C SER A 85 -3.56 -18.51 -27.50
N GLN A 86 -2.82 -17.69 -28.25
CA GLN A 86 -1.46 -17.25 -27.87
C GLN A 86 -1.43 -16.47 -26.54
N LEU A 87 -2.57 -15.97 -26.07
CA LEU A 87 -2.72 -15.31 -24.77
C LEU A 87 -2.75 -16.31 -23.59
N ASP A 88 -3.06 -17.59 -23.81
CA ASP A 88 -3.31 -18.57 -22.75
C ASP A 88 -2.14 -18.73 -21.75
N PRO A 89 -0.85 -18.80 -22.18
CA PRO A 89 0.26 -18.90 -21.23
C PRO A 89 0.40 -17.66 -20.35
N TRP A 90 0.09 -16.48 -20.92
CA TRP A 90 0.16 -15.22 -20.19
C TRP A 90 -1.03 -15.06 -19.24
N ASP A 91 -2.22 -15.50 -19.64
CA ASP A 91 -3.41 -15.55 -18.79
C ASP A 91 -3.18 -16.46 -17.58
N ALA A 92 -2.57 -17.64 -17.77
CA ALA A 92 -2.22 -18.54 -16.66
C ALA A 92 -1.22 -17.90 -15.69
N ASN A 93 -0.16 -17.25 -16.21
CA ASN A 93 0.83 -16.57 -15.37
C ASN A 93 0.25 -15.38 -14.61
N LEU A 94 -0.58 -14.56 -15.26
CA LEU A 94 -1.29 -13.44 -14.64
C LEU A 94 -2.27 -13.90 -13.58
N ALA A 95 -3.02 -14.97 -13.85
CA ALA A 95 -3.97 -15.53 -12.89
C ALA A 95 -3.25 -16.04 -11.64
N SER A 96 -2.16 -16.79 -11.81
CA SER A 96 -1.39 -17.33 -10.68
C SER A 96 -0.73 -16.25 -9.81
N SER A 97 0.05 -15.35 -10.43
CA SER A 97 0.73 -14.27 -9.70
C SER A 97 -0.25 -13.21 -9.19
N GLY A 98 -1.30 -12.92 -9.96
CA GLY A 98 -2.33 -11.95 -9.60
C GLY A 98 -3.20 -12.42 -8.43
N ALA A 99 -3.53 -13.71 -8.35
CA ALA A 99 -4.30 -14.26 -7.24
C ALA A 99 -3.54 -14.13 -5.90
N GLN A 100 -2.23 -14.37 -5.90
CA GLN A 100 -1.38 -14.15 -4.74
C GLN A 100 -1.40 -12.68 -4.29
N ILE A 101 -1.30 -11.75 -5.23
CA ILE A 101 -1.35 -10.30 -4.95
C ILE A 101 -2.72 -9.90 -4.39
N ILE A 102 -3.81 -10.35 -5.00
CA ILE A 102 -5.19 -10.05 -4.58
C ILE A 102 -5.42 -10.56 -3.15
N LEU A 103 -5.10 -11.82 -2.89
CA LEU A 103 -5.27 -12.42 -1.56
C LEU A 103 -4.47 -11.68 -0.48
N ALA A 104 -3.21 -11.38 -0.77
CA ALA A 104 -2.34 -10.64 0.15
C ALA A 104 -2.88 -9.24 0.47
N ARG A 105 -3.39 -8.53 -0.55
CA ARG A 105 -4.00 -7.20 -0.38
C ARG A 105 -5.28 -7.25 0.43
N ILE A 106 -6.17 -8.21 0.16
CA ILE A 106 -7.40 -8.40 0.94
C ILE A 106 -7.08 -8.55 2.42
N GLN A 107 -6.17 -9.47 2.75
CA GLN A 107 -5.78 -9.76 4.13
C GLN A 107 -5.13 -8.54 4.80
N ALA A 108 -4.17 -7.91 4.12
CA ALA A 108 -3.48 -6.76 4.69
C ALA A 108 -4.40 -5.56 4.89
N VAL A 109 -5.27 -5.23 3.93
CA VAL A 109 -6.21 -4.11 4.08
C VAL A 109 -7.16 -4.35 5.25
N GLN A 110 -7.69 -5.57 5.41
CA GLN A 110 -8.55 -5.90 6.55
C GLN A 110 -7.84 -5.76 7.91
N GLU A 111 -6.56 -6.15 7.98
CA GLU A 111 -5.76 -6.04 9.20
C GLU A 111 -5.35 -4.60 9.50
N ILE A 112 -4.91 -3.86 8.49
CA ILE A 112 -4.53 -2.45 8.59
C ILE A 112 -5.75 -1.61 8.93
N GLU A 113 -6.92 -1.87 8.35
CA GLU A 113 -8.17 -1.15 8.66
C GLU A 113 -8.49 -1.22 10.14
N LYS A 114 -8.44 -2.42 10.76
CA LYS A 114 -8.71 -2.58 12.20
C LYS A 114 -7.79 -1.72 13.07
N LEU A 115 -6.52 -1.60 12.68
CA LEU A 115 -5.52 -0.81 13.39
C LEU A 115 -5.71 0.69 13.13
N ALA A 116 -5.86 1.07 11.86
CA ALA A 116 -6.02 2.44 11.42
C ALA A 116 -7.31 3.06 11.97
N ALA A 117 -8.43 2.32 11.97
CA ALA A 117 -9.69 2.77 12.54
C ALA A 117 -9.55 3.10 14.02
N ARG A 118 -8.86 2.24 14.79
CA ARG A 118 -8.60 2.47 16.21
C ARG A 118 -7.75 3.71 16.45
N VAL A 119 -6.61 3.81 15.76
CA VAL A 119 -5.70 4.97 15.91
C VAL A 119 -6.39 6.26 15.46
N HIS A 120 -7.12 6.23 14.36
CA HIS A 120 -7.87 7.39 13.86
C HIS A 120 -8.95 7.84 14.84
N PHE A 121 -9.70 6.90 15.42
CA PHE A 121 -10.73 7.20 16.41
C PHE A 121 -10.14 7.87 17.66
N GLU A 122 -8.93 7.49 18.07
CA GLU A 122 -8.21 8.15 19.16
C GLU A 122 -7.75 9.56 18.76
N LEU A 123 -7.09 9.71 17.61
CA LEU A 123 -6.58 11.01 17.11
C LEU A 123 -7.69 12.04 16.85
N THR A 124 -8.88 11.57 16.46
CA THR A 124 -10.05 12.43 16.23
C THR A 124 -10.91 12.61 17.47
N HIS A 125 -10.42 12.24 18.65
CA HIS A 125 -11.15 12.39 19.91
C HIS A 125 -12.54 11.74 19.87
N ARG A 126 -12.61 10.58 19.20
CA ARG A 126 -13.80 9.75 19.04
C ARG A 126 -14.92 10.38 18.21
N GLN A 127 -14.58 11.34 17.34
CA GLN A 127 -15.54 12.04 16.49
C GLN A 127 -15.69 11.41 15.09
N GLU A 128 -14.70 10.65 14.64
CA GLU A 128 -14.67 10.12 13.29
C GLU A 128 -14.35 8.62 13.24
N VAL A 129 -15.08 7.90 12.40
CA VAL A 129 -14.86 6.47 12.11
C VAL A 129 -14.24 6.33 10.72
N LEU A 130 -12.99 5.85 10.69
CA LEU A 130 -12.26 5.57 9.46
C LEU A 130 -12.57 4.15 8.95
N ARG A 131 -12.78 4.04 7.63
CA ARG A 131 -12.94 2.77 6.90
C ARG A 131 -12.03 2.75 5.68
N LEU A 132 -11.47 1.59 5.38
CA LEU A 132 -10.64 1.36 4.19
C LEU A 132 -11.42 0.48 3.23
N ASN A 133 -11.83 1.04 2.09
CA ASN A 133 -12.59 0.33 1.09
C ASN A 133 -11.68 -0.17 -0.05
N TYR A 134 -11.39 -1.47 -0.04
CA TYR A 134 -10.65 -2.11 -1.12
C TYR A 134 -11.59 -2.55 -2.25
N LEU A 135 -11.34 -2.02 -3.44
CA LEU A 135 -12.12 -2.20 -4.66
C LEU A 135 -11.25 -2.94 -5.69
N PRO A 136 -11.24 -4.28 -5.68
CA PRO A 136 -10.46 -5.04 -6.63
C PRO A 136 -11.09 -4.95 -8.03
N ALA A 137 -10.27 -4.85 -9.07
CA ALA A 137 -10.77 -4.83 -10.45
C ALA A 137 -11.39 -6.18 -10.84
N TYR A 138 -10.83 -7.27 -10.31
CA TYR A 138 -11.47 -8.58 -10.30
C TYR A 138 -11.97 -8.85 -8.88
N ASP A 139 -13.29 -8.78 -8.68
CA ASP A 139 -13.91 -9.20 -7.43
C ASP A 139 -14.29 -10.68 -7.53
N PRO A 140 -13.67 -11.57 -6.74
CA PRO A 140 -14.03 -12.99 -6.70
C PRO A 140 -15.39 -13.25 -6.07
N LEU A 141 -15.98 -12.26 -5.38
CA LEU A 141 -17.33 -12.39 -4.84
C LEU A 141 -18.38 -12.07 -5.91
N PRO A 142 -19.50 -12.82 -5.94
CA PRO A 142 -20.58 -12.53 -6.86
C PRO A 142 -21.15 -11.14 -6.57
N ARG A 143 -21.28 -10.30 -7.61
CA ARG A 143 -21.96 -9.01 -7.47
C ARG A 143 -23.43 -9.28 -7.11
N PRO A 144 -23.97 -8.72 -6.01
CA PRO A 144 -25.40 -8.80 -5.76
C PRO A 144 -26.15 -8.17 -6.94
N HIS A 145 -27.19 -8.84 -7.42
CA HIS A 145 -28.00 -8.35 -8.54
C HIS A 145 -29.09 -7.39 -8.02
N GLY A 146 -29.39 -6.33 -8.78
CA GLY A 146 -30.51 -5.42 -8.52
C GLY A 146 -30.23 -4.24 -7.57
N GLN A 147 -31.29 -3.59 -7.09
CA GLN A 147 -31.25 -2.40 -6.21
C GLN A 147 -30.53 -2.65 -4.86
N ILE A 148 -30.29 -3.91 -4.50
CA ILE A 148 -29.61 -4.35 -3.27
C ILE A 148 -28.12 -3.99 -3.29
N ALA A 149 -27.47 -3.94 -4.46
CA ALA A 149 -26.06 -3.57 -4.58
C ALA A 149 -25.76 -2.12 -4.16
N MET A 150 -26.77 -1.23 -4.22
CA MET A 150 -26.63 0.19 -3.81
C MET A 150 -26.87 0.43 -2.32
N LEU A 151 -27.39 -0.57 -1.59
CA LEU A 151 -27.77 -0.46 -0.18
C LEU A 151 -26.74 -1.11 0.77
N LEU A 152 -25.76 -1.84 0.24
CA LEU A 152 -24.76 -2.52 1.06
C LEU A 152 -23.64 -1.55 1.44
N ASN A 153 -23.85 -0.84 2.56
CA ASN A 153 -22.77 -0.27 3.38
C ASN A 153 -22.14 -1.33 4.30
N GLU A 154 -22.50 -2.61 4.15
CA GLU A 154 -21.92 -3.69 4.94
C GLU A 154 -20.51 -4.05 4.45
N PRO A 155 -19.54 -4.24 5.37
CA PRO A 155 -18.23 -4.75 5.01
C PRO A 155 -18.35 -6.10 4.32
N VAL A 156 -17.88 -6.16 3.08
CA VAL A 156 -17.81 -7.40 2.32
C VAL A 156 -16.67 -8.25 2.89
N ASP A 157 -17.01 -9.33 3.58
CA ASP A 157 -16.02 -10.26 4.13
C ASP A 157 -15.40 -11.13 3.03
N ARG A 158 -14.26 -10.68 2.51
CA ARG A 158 -13.41 -11.42 1.57
C ARG A 158 -12.43 -12.38 2.26
N GLY A 159 -12.46 -12.50 3.58
CA GLY A 159 -11.47 -13.25 4.37
C GLY A 159 -11.53 -14.76 4.20
N LYS A 160 -12.61 -15.31 3.63
CA LYS A 160 -12.82 -16.75 3.44
C LYS A 160 -12.34 -17.29 2.08
N LEU A 161 -11.90 -16.41 1.19
CA LEU A 161 -11.48 -16.80 -0.16
C LEU A 161 -10.14 -17.53 -0.13
N THR A 162 -10.08 -18.65 -0.83
CA THR A 162 -8.83 -19.40 -1.03
C THR A 162 -8.06 -18.88 -2.23
N LEU A 163 -6.75 -19.13 -2.26
CA LEU A 163 -5.88 -18.78 -3.38
C LEU A 163 -6.36 -19.44 -4.68
N GLU A 164 -6.78 -20.71 -4.60
CA GLU A 164 -7.25 -21.48 -5.75
C GLU A 164 -8.53 -20.92 -6.36
N GLU A 165 -9.51 -20.54 -5.51
CA GLU A 165 -10.75 -19.91 -5.98
C GLU A 165 -10.48 -18.59 -6.71
N ILE A 166 -9.61 -17.74 -6.15
CA ILE A 166 -9.22 -16.48 -6.78
C ILE A 166 -8.52 -16.75 -8.10
N GLN A 167 -7.57 -17.69 -8.14
CA GLN A 167 -6.81 -18.00 -9.36
C GLN A 167 -7.71 -18.54 -10.47
N GLN A 168 -8.54 -19.53 -10.20
CA GLN A 168 -9.41 -20.15 -11.19
C GLN A 168 -10.46 -19.16 -11.71
N GLY A 169 -11.07 -18.39 -10.80
CA GLY A 169 -12.05 -17.39 -11.17
C GLY A 169 -11.44 -16.22 -11.95
N PHE A 170 -10.23 -15.79 -11.59
CA PHE A 170 -9.52 -14.73 -12.31
C PHE A 170 -9.15 -15.19 -13.73
N LEU A 171 -8.61 -16.40 -13.88
CA LEU A 171 -8.31 -16.99 -15.19
C LEU A 171 -9.55 -17.06 -16.09
N ARG A 172 -10.66 -17.57 -15.55
CA ARG A 172 -11.93 -17.65 -16.28
C ARG A 172 -12.39 -16.27 -16.74
N ARG A 173 -12.33 -15.27 -15.87
CA ARG A 173 -12.72 -13.89 -16.23
C ARG A 173 -11.81 -13.28 -17.29
N LEU A 174 -10.50 -13.53 -17.26
CA LEU A 174 -9.57 -13.09 -18.31
C LEU A 174 -9.95 -13.66 -19.69
N GLN A 175 -10.39 -14.93 -19.73
CA GLN A 175 -10.86 -15.57 -20.96
C GLN A 175 -12.19 -14.97 -21.45
N GLU A 176 -13.13 -14.69 -20.54
CA GLU A 176 -14.44 -14.11 -20.87
C GLU A 176 -14.34 -12.69 -21.44
N VAL A 177 -13.43 -11.84 -20.93
CA VAL A 177 -13.24 -10.47 -21.42
C VAL A 177 -12.21 -10.35 -22.54
N ARG A 178 -11.65 -11.48 -23.01
CA ARG A 178 -10.52 -11.51 -23.96
C ARG A 178 -10.79 -10.73 -25.23
N SER A 179 -11.98 -10.88 -25.83
CA SER A 179 -12.34 -10.18 -27.07
C SER A 179 -12.37 -8.67 -26.89
N GLU A 180 -12.90 -8.18 -25.76
CA GLU A 180 -12.92 -6.76 -25.38
C GLU A 180 -11.49 -6.22 -25.16
N GLU A 181 -10.65 -6.99 -24.49
CA GLU A 181 -9.25 -6.60 -24.23
C GLU A 181 -8.39 -6.60 -25.51
N ILE A 182 -8.63 -7.52 -26.45
CA ILE A 182 -8.04 -7.47 -27.78
C ILE A 182 -8.51 -6.21 -28.49
N ALA A 183 -9.81 -5.90 -28.49
CA ALA A 183 -10.34 -4.70 -29.14
C ALA A 183 -9.78 -3.38 -28.54
N ARG A 184 -9.36 -3.40 -27.27
CA ARG A 184 -8.71 -2.25 -26.60
C ARG A 184 -7.18 -2.26 -26.69
N GLY A 185 -6.56 -3.38 -27.06
CA GLY A 185 -5.10 -3.54 -27.05
C GLY A 185 -4.48 -3.45 -25.64
N MET A 186 -5.24 -3.77 -24.58
CA MET A 186 -4.76 -3.65 -23.20
C MET A 186 -5.54 -4.51 -22.22
N THR A 187 -4.86 -4.97 -21.18
CA THR A 187 -5.45 -5.64 -20.03
C THR A 187 -6.19 -4.62 -19.16
N THR A 188 -7.40 -4.98 -18.78
CA THR A 188 -8.39 -4.20 -18.03
C THR A 188 -8.74 -4.84 -16.70
N LEU A 189 -8.43 -6.12 -16.52
CA LEU A 189 -8.72 -6.89 -15.32
C LEU A 189 -7.45 -7.29 -14.56
N GLY A 190 -7.47 -7.17 -13.23
CA GLY A 190 -6.40 -7.65 -12.34
C GLY A 190 -5.80 -6.60 -11.42
N PRO A 191 -4.85 -6.96 -10.54
CA PRO A 191 -4.45 -6.13 -9.42
C PRO A 191 -3.77 -4.79 -9.77
N HIS A 192 -3.22 -4.67 -10.97
CA HIS A 192 -2.73 -3.39 -11.49
C HIS A 192 -3.82 -2.31 -11.66
N ARG A 193 -5.11 -2.70 -11.60
CA ARG A 193 -6.28 -1.82 -11.74
C ARG A 193 -7.06 -1.63 -10.45
N ASP A 194 -6.67 -2.31 -9.36
CA ASP A 194 -7.36 -2.20 -8.08
C ASP A 194 -7.32 -0.77 -7.53
N GLU A 195 -8.29 -0.48 -6.68
CA GLU A 195 -8.41 0.78 -5.98
C GLU A 195 -8.54 0.55 -4.47
N LEU A 196 -8.03 1.49 -3.68
CA LEU A 196 -8.24 1.58 -2.25
C LEU A 196 -8.83 2.96 -1.96
N ARG A 197 -9.89 3.06 -1.17
CA ARG A 197 -10.48 4.35 -0.79
C ARG A 197 -10.53 4.47 0.73
N PHE A 198 -10.43 5.70 1.21
CA PHE A 198 -10.44 6.03 2.63
C PHE A 198 -11.68 6.83 2.92
N LEU A 199 -12.56 6.30 3.78
CA LEU A 199 -13.81 6.94 4.13
C LEU A 199 -13.79 7.32 5.60
N SER A 200 -14.10 8.58 5.92
CA SER A 200 -14.37 9.02 7.28
C SER A 200 -15.84 9.36 7.41
N ASN A 201 -16.54 8.72 8.36
CA ASN A 201 -17.98 8.90 8.56
C ASN A 201 -18.81 8.72 7.26
N GLY A 202 -18.34 7.84 6.37
CA GLY A 202 -18.98 7.56 5.08
C GLY A 202 -18.61 8.51 3.93
N ILE A 203 -17.79 9.54 4.17
CA ILE A 203 -17.34 10.49 3.16
C ILE A 203 -15.97 10.06 2.61
N ASP A 204 -15.83 9.99 1.28
CA ASP A 204 -14.54 9.71 0.63
C ASP A 204 -13.57 10.89 0.83
N LEU A 205 -12.48 10.61 1.55
CA LEU A 205 -11.48 11.61 1.93
C LEU A 205 -10.56 12.01 0.78
N GLY A 206 -10.43 11.18 -0.26
CA GLY A 206 -9.64 11.54 -1.44
C GLY A 206 -10.29 12.66 -2.24
N ASP A 207 -11.63 12.64 -2.33
CA ASP A 207 -12.39 13.59 -3.15
C ASP A 207 -12.94 14.79 -2.33
N TYR A 208 -13.31 14.56 -1.07
CA TYR A 208 -14.03 15.54 -0.24
C TYR A 208 -13.36 15.83 1.11
N GLY A 209 -12.23 15.19 1.41
CA GLY A 209 -11.55 15.34 2.69
C GLY A 209 -10.96 16.73 2.88
N SER A 210 -11.16 17.33 4.07
CA SER A 210 -10.41 18.52 4.44
C SER A 210 -8.92 18.18 4.63
N ARG A 211 -8.01 19.15 4.43
CA ARG A 211 -6.57 18.95 4.66
C ARG A 211 -6.24 18.39 6.05
N GLY A 212 -7.02 18.78 7.07
CA GLY A 212 -6.86 18.26 8.44
C GLY A 212 -7.25 16.78 8.57
N GLN A 213 -8.34 16.37 7.91
CA GLN A 213 -8.79 14.99 7.89
C GLN A 213 -7.83 14.09 7.10
N VAL A 214 -7.33 14.57 5.95
CA VAL A 214 -6.33 13.87 5.15
C VAL A 214 -5.07 13.62 5.98
N ARG A 215 -4.54 14.63 6.67
CA ARG A 215 -3.36 14.46 7.54
C ARG A 215 -3.59 13.48 8.69
N THR A 216 -4.76 13.57 9.33
CA THR A 216 -5.10 12.67 10.45
C THR A 216 -5.24 11.23 9.97
N THR A 217 -5.88 11.03 8.83
CA THR A 217 -6.05 9.71 8.19
C THR A 217 -4.71 9.13 7.77
N LEU A 218 -3.86 9.94 7.14
CA LEU A 218 -2.51 9.52 6.77
C LEU A 218 -1.69 9.12 8.00
N LEU A 219 -1.70 9.95 9.05
CA LEU A 219 -1.01 9.64 10.30
C LEU A 219 -1.52 8.31 10.88
N ALA A 220 -2.84 8.14 11.01
CA ALA A 220 -3.43 6.90 11.50
C ALA A 220 -3.05 5.68 10.64
N LEU A 221 -3.07 5.83 9.31
CA LEU A 221 -2.68 4.78 8.36
C LEU A 221 -1.23 4.35 8.55
N LYS A 222 -0.31 5.31 8.68
CA LYS A 222 1.12 5.04 8.84
C LYS A 222 1.45 4.44 10.21
N LEU A 223 0.81 4.91 11.27
CA LEU A 223 0.94 4.29 12.60
C LEU A 223 0.37 2.86 12.63
N ALA A 224 -0.74 2.63 11.92
CA ALA A 224 -1.30 1.30 11.73
C ALA A 224 -0.37 0.39 10.91
N GLU A 225 0.27 0.91 9.86
CA GLU A 225 1.29 0.20 9.08
C GLU A 225 2.44 -0.27 9.97
N VAL A 226 2.98 0.59 10.85
CA VAL A 226 4.05 0.21 11.79
C VAL A 226 3.62 -0.94 12.68
N GLU A 227 2.44 -0.84 13.31
CA GLU A 227 1.94 -1.89 14.21
C GLU A 227 1.67 -3.20 13.45
N TRP A 228 1.13 -3.10 12.24
CA TRP A 228 0.88 -4.23 11.35
C TRP A 228 2.17 -4.94 10.95
N MET A 229 3.19 -4.18 10.52
CA MET A 229 4.51 -4.72 10.17
C MET A 229 5.15 -5.44 11.35
N LYS A 230 5.07 -4.86 12.55
CA LYS A 230 5.55 -5.51 13.79
C LYS A 230 4.84 -6.83 14.05
N LYS A 231 3.51 -6.87 13.93
CA LYS A 231 2.72 -8.10 14.14
C LYS A 231 3.05 -9.19 13.12
N ARG A 232 3.30 -8.81 11.86
CA ARG A 232 3.60 -9.74 10.77
C ARG A 232 5.03 -10.29 10.82
N THR A 233 6.00 -9.45 11.18
CA THR A 233 7.43 -9.79 11.09
C THR A 233 8.07 -10.11 12.44
N GLY A 234 7.41 -9.77 13.54
CA GLY A 234 7.95 -9.90 14.90
C GLY A 234 8.96 -8.82 15.28
N GLN A 235 9.33 -7.92 14.35
CA GLN A 235 10.34 -6.88 14.53
C GLN A 235 9.74 -5.49 14.29
N TRP A 236 10.18 -4.50 15.05
CA TRP A 236 9.80 -3.12 14.76
C TRP A 236 10.47 -2.63 13.47
N PRO A 237 9.73 -2.00 12.54
CA PRO A 237 10.39 -1.29 11.45
C PRO A 237 11.09 -0.04 11.98
N VAL A 238 12.19 0.35 11.35
CA VAL A 238 12.84 1.64 11.61
C VAL A 238 11.91 2.76 11.13
N LEU A 239 11.64 3.73 11.98
CA LEU A 239 10.83 4.89 11.60
C LEU A 239 11.73 5.99 11.03
N LEU A 240 11.36 6.52 9.87
CA LEU A 240 12.09 7.62 9.22
C LEU A 240 11.11 8.78 9.02
N LEU A 241 11.32 9.90 9.70
CA LEU A 241 10.42 11.04 9.66
C LEU A 241 11.15 12.26 9.10
N ASP A 242 10.68 12.74 7.95
CA ASP A 242 11.25 13.90 7.27
C ASP A 242 10.36 15.12 7.44
N GLU A 243 10.77 16.08 8.29
CA GLU A 243 10.07 17.34 8.59
C GLU A 243 8.57 17.23 8.98
N VAL A 244 8.11 16.03 9.35
CA VAL A 244 6.69 15.72 9.57
C VAL A 244 6.06 16.58 10.66
N LEU A 245 6.81 16.88 11.72
CA LEU A 245 6.28 17.61 12.88
C LEU A 245 5.88 19.05 12.55
N ALA A 246 6.53 19.67 11.56
CA ALA A 246 6.20 21.03 11.15
C ALA A 246 4.79 21.13 10.55
N GLU A 247 4.27 20.03 9.98
CA GLU A 247 2.94 19.98 9.36
C GLU A 247 1.80 19.62 10.33
N LEU A 248 2.15 19.22 11.55
CA LEU A 248 1.20 18.79 12.56
C LEU A 248 0.91 19.92 13.54
N ASP A 249 -0.34 19.99 14.02
CA ASP A 249 -0.69 20.82 15.17
C ASP A 249 -0.11 20.23 16.47
N ILE A 250 -0.19 21.02 17.55
CA ILE A 250 0.43 20.71 18.84
C ILE A 250 -0.03 19.34 19.36
N GLN A 251 -1.33 19.04 19.30
CA GLN A 251 -1.85 17.78 19.84
C GLN A 251 -1.35 16.59 19.03
N ARG A 252 -1.42 16.67 17.70
CA ARG A 252 -0.92 15.61 16.82
C ARG A 252 0.57 15.36 16.95
N ARG A 253 1.38 16.39 17.24
CA ARG A 253 2.82 16.24 17.55
C ARG A 253 3.02 15.41 18.81
N VAL A 254 2.27 15.72 19.87
CA VAL A 254 2.33 14.95 21.13
C VAL A 254 1.97 13.49 20.88
N ASP A 255 0.89 13.23 20.14
CA ASP A 255 0.43 11.86 19.86
C ASP A 255 1.45 11.07 19.03
N LEU A 256 2.04 11.70 18.01
CA LEU A 256 3.09 11.08 17.19
C LEU A 256 4.35 10.79 18.01
N LEU A 257 4.83 11.75 18.80
CA LEU A 257 6.01 11.56 19.65
C LEU A 257 5.79 10.44 20.68
N ALA A 258 4.61 10.39 21.31
CA ALA A 258 4.26 9.31 22.25
C ALA A 258 4.20 7.92 21.58
N TYR A 259 3.89 7.86 20.28
CA TYR A 259 3.98 6.62 19.52
C TYR A 259 5.43 6.26 19.19
N ILE A 260 6.24 7.24 18.76
CA ILE A 260 7.66 7.05 18.43
C ILE A 260 8.44 6.51 19.63
N GLU A 261 8.14 6.98 20.85
CA GLU A 261 8.77 6.47 22.07
C GLU A 261 8.53 4.98 22.34
N LYS A 262 7.53 4.35 21.68
CA LYS A 262 7.27 2.91 21.77
C LYS A 262 8.07 2.09 20.75
N SER A 263 8.63 2.74 19.72
CA SER A 263 9.43 2.09 18.68
C SER A 263 10.87 1.87 19.15
N GLU A 264 11.56 0.87 18.58
CA GLU A 264 12.96 0.60 18.93
C GLU A 264 13.92 1.64 18.36
N GLN A 265 13.64 2.14 17.14
CA GLN A 265 14.50 3.11 16.48
C GLN A 265 13.68 4.03 15.57
N ALA A 266 13.89 5.34 15.75
CA ALA A 266 13.34 6.38 14.90
C ALA A 266 14.42 7.41 14.56
N LEU A 267 14.43 7.86 13.30
CA LEU A 267 15.24 8.98 12.82
C LEU A 267 14.28 10.09 12.42
N LEU A 268 14.49 11.28 12.98
CA LEU A 268 13.68 12.46 12.72
C LEU A 268 14.58 13.57 12.15
N THR A 269 14.09 14.27 11.14
CA THR A 269 14.71 15.50 10.63
C THR A 269 13.86 16.70 11.06
N THR A 270 14.52 17.82 11.33
CA THR A 270 13.87 19.09 11.64
C THR A 270 14.81 20.24 11.34
N THR A 271 14.24 21.39 11.00
CA THR A 271 14.94 22.68 10.96
C THR A 271 14.68 23.52 12.21
N ASP A 272 13.71 23.14 13.04
CA ASP A 272 13.32 23.84 14.26
C ASP A 272 13.22 22.87 15.45
N MET A 273 14.11 23.05 16.44
CA MET A 273 14.10 22.24 17.67
C MET A 273 12.94 22.59 18.60
N ASN A 274 12.30 23.75 18.45
CA ASN A 274 11.15 24.15 19.27
C ASN A 274 9.89 23.32 18.97
N LEU A 275 9.91 22.52 17.90
CA LEU A 275 8.85 21.56 17.59
C LEU A 275 8.81 20.37 18.57
N PHE A 276 9.87 20.18 19.36
CA PHE A 276 10.01 19.09 20.31
C PHE A 276 9.88 19.60 21.74
N ALA A 277 9.23 18.80 22.59
CA ALA A 277 9.22 19.10 24.02
C ALA A 277 10.66 19.01 24.58
N PRO A 278 11.08 19.90 25.50
CA PRO A 278 12.43 19.88 26.06
C PRO A 278 12.83 18.52 26.63
N GLY A 279 11.92 17.86 27.36
CA GLY A 279 12.18 16.53 27.92
C GLY A 279 12.34 15.42 26.85
N PHE A 280 11.80 15.59 25.65
CA PHE A 280 12.06 14.66 24.54
C PHE A 280 13.48 14.84 24.00
N ILE A 281 13.94 16.08 23.84
CA ILE A 281 15.28 16.41 23.33
C ILE A 281 16.37 15.82 24.23
N GLU A 282 16.20 15.87 25.55
CA GLU A 282 17.15 15.33 26.53
C GLU A 282 17.32 13.80 26.45
N ARG A 283 16.35 13.09 25.87
CA ARG A 283 16.35 11.62 25.78
C ARG A 283 16.82 11.08 24.44
N VAL A 284 17.06 11.95 23.45
CA VAL A 284 17.43 11.55 22.09
C VAL A 284 18.85 12.01 21.76
N LYS A 285 19.46 11.32 20.81
CA LYS A 285 20.74 11.76 20.25
C LYS A 285 20.48 12.79 19.16
N VAL A 286 21.08 13.96 19.28
CA VAL A 286 20.93 15.06 18.31
C VAL A 286 22.17 15.10 17.42
N TRP A 287 21.94 15.10 16.10
CA TRP A 287 22.98 15.30 15.10
C TRP A 287 22.71 16.57 14.31
N ARG A 288 23.77 17.34 14.06
CA ARG A 288 23.74 18.51 13.19
C ARG A 288 24.27 18.13 11.81
N VAL A 289 23.50 18.48 10.77
CA VAL A 289 23.86 18.28 9.37
C VAL A 289 24.20 19.63 8.75
N GLU A 290 25.41 19.76 8.21
CA GLU A 290 25.91 20.99 7.58
C GLU A 290 26.84 20.61 6.41
N ASP A 291 26.63 21.19 5.23
CA ASP A 291 27.37 20.89 4.00
C ASP A 291 27.49 19.38 3.67
N GLY A 292 26.42 18.63 3.91
CA GLY A 292 26.37 17.18 3.68
C GLY A 292 27.17 16.34 4.69
N LYS A 293 27.66 16.95 5.78
CA LYS A 293 28.37 16.26 6.86
C LYS A 293 27.50 16.17 8.10
N VAL A 294 27.55 15.03 8.78
CA VAL A 294 26.83 14.78 10.03
C VAL A 294 27.81 14.89 11.20
N SER A 295 27.50 15.72 12.18
CA SER A 295 28.25 15.88 13.43
C SER A 295 27.34 15.63 14.63
N GLY A 296 27.84 14.92 15.65
CA GLY A 296 27.07 14.64 16.86
C GLY A 296 27.37 15.63 17.98
N GLN A 297 26.34 15.95 18.76
CA GLN A 297 26.49 16.40 20.14
C GLN A 297 26.47 15.20 21.09
#